data_AF-A0AAE1FLU8-F1
#
_entry.id   AF-A0AAE1FLU8-F1
#
_cell.length_a   1.000
_cell.length_b   1.000
_cell.length_c   1.000
_cell.angle_alpha   90.00
_cell.angle_beta   90.00
_cell.angle_gamma   90.00
#
_symmetry.space_group_name_H-M   'P 1'
#
loop_
_entity.id
_entity.type
_entity.pdbx_description
1 polymer ?
#
loop_
_entity_poly.entity_id
_entity_poly.type
_entity_poly.pdbx_seq_one_letter_code
_entity_poly.pdbx_strand_id
1 'polypeptide(L)'
;MLVYQSVLVVSVVQVVMCRADVSLWPRPSPSWTPVAGRVLREALTGPLSGHQVMLMVDDGVQRSLSLDLLLTGLTSPTVLLHTTTHNTDNHFTTQQLPTAQDVLLVVVGTGSPWLLWSPPGWLSPRVVLVLVAAQTCSARKHFQSPLLQNTPSVALLCLNHKPQTPEYSTYSVMTHLPLSANPEPVSLGTWHPNTFMTLEHIFPDQFQDFGGTALRATVSIFDKPAVFQRDDGEVDGFSTRILAAMAYWLNFTYTYNIPEVAVWGEYLENGTYTGIIGDVQRGESHLAINYFALTYQRSQDFDYSVSYFREGFGLILRDPPPLPHWQSILYPYTGVVWAAVCGVVILTTVAYYFVSFRGIRLSFIISFLIVFQSFLSQNVNQVPRVWVSRGLLGLWLLATWVLRVSYTSNLMAFLTVPTFQPPLTTLVQLADSEFRLCMVNYGEFVPEALATSSHPILARLGAKMDLVPSAEHLPFMGQEGCMELVIAGTHAHVDAYSFVLLQYSDYDADSQVYPLKEQLYVGSQVFFFTKRTPWKYKFDIGMRRLVEAGLVLYWYTEIMQEETHNPKVRESRLPVLSLSHLQGPFLLLAVGGGLATIALLAERLLHPNTTSP
;
A
#
# COMPACT_ATOMS: atom_id res chain seq x y z
N MET A 1 22.31 -20.25 24.71
CA MET A 1 23.66 -19.65 24.70
C MET A 1 23.52 -18.29 24.05
N LEU A 2 23.61 -17.14 24.70
CA LEU A 2 24.34 -16.73 25.91
C LEU A 2 23.43 -15.98 26.89
N VAL A 3 23.56 -16.32 28.16
CA VAL A 3 23.11 -15.57 29.34
C VAL A 3 24.26 -14.63 29.70
N TYR A 4 24.05 -13.35 30.01
CA TYR A 4 24.87 -12.63 31.00
C TYR A 4 24.19 -11.33 31.51
N GLN A 5 23.80 -11.42 32.79
CA GLN A 5 23.81 -10.41 33.85
C GLN A 5 23.07 -9.07 33.71
N SER A 6 21.97 -9.03 34.47
CA SER A 6 21.58 -7.94 35.37
C SER A 6 22.77 -7.27 36.07
N VAL A 7 22.90 -5.95 35.90
CA VAL A 7 23.77 -5.08 36.69
C VAL A 7 22.98 -3.84 37.13
N LEU A 8 23.11 -3.53 38.42
CA LEU A 8 22.57 -2.40 39.15
C LEU A 8 22.61 -1.07 38.38
N VAL A 9 21.50 -0.35 38.40
CA VAL A 9 21.43 1.07 38.05
C VAL A 9 22.03 1.87 39.21
N VAL A 10 23.32 2.16 39.14
CA VAL A 10 23.97 3.20 39.96
C VAL A 10 23.99 4.48 39.14
N SER A 11 23.39 5.53 39.69
CA SER A 11 23.36 6.89 39.17
C SER A 11 24.79 7.38 38.89
N VAL A 12 25.14 7.59 37.62
CA VAL A 12 26.38 8.26 37.21
C VAL A 12 26.01 9.59 36.57
N VAL A 13 26.19 10.68 37.33
CA VAL A 13 26.28 12.04 36.79
C VAL A 13 27.67 12.15 36.15
N GLN A 14 27.74 12.08 34.83
CA GLN A 14 29.01 12.18 34.09
C GLN A 14 29.22 13.64 33.66
N VAL A 15 30.00 14.39 34.46
CA VAL A 15 30.44 15.75 34.13
C VAL A 15 31.63 15.63 33.17
N VAL A 16 31.46 16.04 31.91
CA VAL A 16 32.58 16.20 30.97
C VAL A 16 33.19 17.59 31.20
N MET A 17 34.25 17.68 31.99
CA MET A 17 35.07 18.89 32.11
C MET A 17 36.15 18.91 31.03
N CYS A 18 36.05 19.83 30.07
CA CYS A 18 37.22 20.29 29.33
C CYS A 18 37.94 21.34 30.18
N ARG A 19 39.19 21.05 30.54
CA ARG A 19 40.06 21.91 31.35
C ARG A 19 40.60 23.04 30.44
N ALA A 20 40.24 24.29 30.71
CA ALA A 20 40.88 25.46 30.11
C ALA A 20 41.36 26.42 31.19
N ASP A 21 42.59 26.92 31.05
CA ASP A 21 43.29 27.77 32.01
C ASP A 21 42.55 29.09 32.32
N VAL A 22 42.34 29.36 33.61
CA VAL A 22 41.44 30.41 34.14
C VAL A 22 42.16 31.75 34.41
N SER A 23 43.41 31.96 34.00
CA SER A 23 44.22 33.05 34.57
C SER A 23 44.20 34.43 33.88
N LEU A 24 43.51 34.66 32.75
CA LEU A 24 43.69 35.93 32.00
C LEU A 24 42.43 36.47 31.29
N TRP A 25 41.33 36.77 31.99
CA TRP A 25 40.20 37.51 31.37
C TRP A 25 39.49 38.47 32.35
N PRO A 26 39.05 39.67 31.90
CA PRO A 26 38.38 40.65 32.76
C PRO A 26 37.00 40.14 33.24
N ARG A 27 36.68 40.41 34.51
CA ARG A 27 35.43 39.99 35.18
C ARG A 27 34.20 40.71 34.59
N PRO A 28 33.12 39.99 34.20
CA PRO A 28 31.84 40.63 33.86
C PRO A 28 31.01 40.98 35.11
N SER A 29 30.02 41.86 34.94
CA SER A 29 29.24 42.49 36.01
C SER A 29 28.26 41.55 36.74
N PRO A 30 27.92 41.80 38.02
CA PRO A 30 27.40 40.79 38.94
C PRO A 30 25.87 40.62 38.98
N SER A 31 25.09 41.31 38.15
CA SER A 31 23.67 41.58 38.47
C SER A 31 22.63 40.54 37.97
N TRP A 32 23.00 39.53 37.18
CA TRP A 32 22.01 38.63 36.52
C TRP A 32 22.11 37.14 36.90
N THR A 33 23.19 36.74 37.58
CA THR A 33 23.55 35.33 37.81
C THR A 33 22.70 34.54 38.82
N PRO A 34 22.16 35.13 39.93
CA PRO A 34 21.46 34.31 40.93
C PRO A 34 20.04 33.92 40.51
N VAL A 35 19.37 34.71 39.67
CA VAL A 35 17.95 34.50 39.31
C VAL A 35 17.80 33.43 38.25
N ALA A 36 18.60 33.47 37.18
CA ALA A 36 18.63 32.44 36.13
C ALA A 36 18.96 31.06 36.71
N GLY A 37 19.97 30.98 37.58
CA GLY A 37 20.36 29.75 38.27
C GLY A 37 19.25 29.22 39.20
N ARG A 38 18.56 30.11 39.93
CA ARG A 38 17.42 29.71 40.78
C ARG A 38 16.28 29.11 39.97
N VAL A 39 15.84 29.79 38.90
CA VAL A 39 14.74 29.34 38.03
C VAL A 39 15.10 28.02 37.35
N LEU A 40 16.33 27.89 36.86
CA LEU A 40 16.80 26.64 36.27
C LEU A 40 16.77 25.49 37.30
N ARG A 41 17.23 25.73 38.52
CA ARG A 41 17.18 24.72 39.60
C ARG A 41 15.74 24.33 39.93
N GLU A 42 14.85 25.31 40.11
CA GLU A 42 13.44 25.08 40.39
C GLU A 42 12.77 24.25 39.28
N ALA A 43 13.04 24.57 38.01
CA ALA A 43 12.51 23.82 36.87
C ALA A 43 13.01 22.36 36.88
N LEU A 44 14.31 22.14 37.12
CA LEU A 44 14.92 20.80 37.14
C LEU A 44 14.49 19.94 38.33
N THR A 45 14.32 20.54 39.52
CA THR A 45 13.90 19.80 40.72
C THR A 45 12.38 19.64 40.84
N GLY A 46 11.59 20.46 40.14
CA GLY A 46 10.13 20.42 40.16
C GLY A 46 9.55 19.78 38.89
N PRO A 47 9.06 20.58 37.93
CA PRO A 47 8.27 20.11 36.79
C PRO A 47 9.04 19.22 35.81
N LEU A 48 10.37 19.36 35.72
CA LEU A 48 11.21 18.53 34.86
C LEU A 48 11.78 17.30 35.58
N SER A 49 11.46 17.12 36.86
CA SER A 49 11.95 15.97 37.63
C SER A 49 11.43 14.66 37.03
N GLY A 50 12.28 13.62 37.06
CA GLY A 50 11.95 12.29 36.50
C GLY A 50 12.07 12.16 34.96
N HIS A 51 12.29 13.25 34.23
CA HIS A 51 12.49 13.21 32.77
C HIS A 51 13.98 13.17 32.39
N GLN A 52 14.31 12.59 31.24
CA GLN A 52 15.66 12.68 30.68
C GLN A 52 15.87 14.10 30.12
N VAL A 53 16.69 14.89 30.79
CA VAL A 53 16.95 16.29 30.40
C VAL A 53 18.34 16.40 29.79
N MET A 54 18.41 16.98 28.60
CA MET A 54 19.66 17.39 27.98
C MET A 54 19.84 18.88 28.24
N LEU A 55 20.78 19.21 29.12
CA LEU A 55 21.09 20.59 29.46
C LEU A 55 22.21 21.08 28.54
N MET A 56 21.94 22.15 27.80
CA MET A 56 22.92 22.84 26.98
C MET A 56 23.08 24.28 27.46
N VAL A 57 24.33 24.66 27.73
CA VAL A 57 24.66 25.98 28.26
C VAL A 57 25.67 26.65 27.34
N ASP A 58 25.34 27.85 26.90
CA ASP A 58 26.18 28.71 26.07
C ASP A 58 27.41 29.20 26.87
N ASP A 59 28.55 29.36 26.19
CA ASP A 59 29.84 29.77 26.78
C ASP A 59 29.73 31.09 27.55
N GLY A 60 28.89 32.02 27.06
CA GLY A 60 28.64 33.32 27.68
C GLY A 60 27.99 33.22 29.07
N VAL A 61 27.21 32.17 29.32
CA VAL A 61 26.50 31.94 30.60
C VAL A 61 27.36 31.09 31.54
N GLN A 62 28.15 30.15 31.01
CA GLN A 62 28.98 29.25 31.81
C GLN A 62 29.94 29.98 32.76
N ARG A 63 30.54 31.10 32.30
CA ARG A 63 31.46 31.91 33.12
C ARG A 63 30.80 32.52 34.36
N SER A 64 29.46 32.47 34.44
CA SER A 64 28.63 33.19 35.39
C SER A 64 27.72 32.28 36.24
N LEU A 65 27.47 31.05 35.78
CA LEU A 65 26.66 30.03 36.44
C LEU A 65 27.58 28.96 37.07
N SER A 66 27.55 28.78 38.39
CA SER A 66 28.24 27.68 39.06
C SER A 66 27.51 26.35 38.81
N LEU A 67 27.80 25.73 37.67
CA LEU A 67 27.19 24.47 37.21
C LEU A 67 27.31 23.33 38.24
N ASP A 68 28.42 23.27 38.97
CA ASP A 68 28.64 22.26 40.02
C ASP A 68 27.58 22.34 41.14
N LEU A 69 27.10 23.54 41.46
CA LEU A 69 26.10 23.79 42.51
C LEU A 69 24.65 23.56 42.03
N LEU A 70 24.43 23.58 40.71
CA LEU A 70 23.15 23.31 40.07
C LEU A 70 22.89 21.81 39.91
N LEU A 71 23.95 21.04 39.66
CA LEU A 71 23.88 19.59 39.47
C LEU A 71 23.84 18.81 40.80
N THR A 72 24.29 19.41 41.90
CA THR A 72 24.21 18.79 43.23
C THR A 72 22.75 18.68 43.70
N GLY A 73 22.25 17.44 43.78
CA GLY A 73 20.92 17.11 44.30
C GLY A 73 19.84 16.88 43.24
N LEU A 74 20.20 16.76 41.95
CA LEU A 74 19.27 16.34 40.91
C LEU A 74 19.03 14.82 40.99
N THR A 75 17.77 14.42 40.90
CA THR A 75 17.35 13.01 40.91
C THR A 75 17.18 12.43 39.50
N SER A 76 17.11 13.27 38.47
CA SER A 76 16.94 12.86 37.07
C SER A 76 18.27 12.58 36.36
N PRO A 77 18.30 11.65 35.39
CA PRO A 77 19.44 11.47 34.50
C PRO A 77 19.57 12.69 33.58
N THR A 78 20.41 13.64 33.97
CA THR A 78 20.71 14.84 33.19
C THR A 78 22.01 14.63 32.41
N VAL A 79 21.93 14.73 31.08
CA VAL A 79 23.12 14.72 30.20
C VAL A 79 23.48 16.16 29.94
N LEU A 80 24.65 16.59 30.44
CA LEU A 80 25.16 17.93 30.21
C LEU A 80 25.99 17.94 28.93
N LEU A 81 25.55 18.69 27.93
CA LEU A 81 26.32 18.93 26.71
C LEU A 81 26.86 20.36 26.73
N HIS A 82 28.18 20.45 26.74
CA HIS A 82 28.91 21.71 26.64
C HIS A 82 29.22 21.99 25.17
N THR A 83 29.01 23.22 24.71
CA THR A 83 29.43 23.62 23.36
C THR A 83 30.33 24.84 23.44
N THR A 84 31.62 24.66 23.20
CA THR A 84 32.55 25.77 22.95
C THR A 84 32.33 26.32 21.54
N THR A 85 32.14 27.63 21.43
CA THR A 85 32.14 28.32 20.13
C THR A 85 33.57 28.35 19.54
N HIS A 86 33.69 28.13 18.23
CA HIS A 86 34.91 28.15 17.41
C HIS A 86 35.83 26.92 17.35
N ASN A 87 35.28 25.75 17.02
CA ASN A 87 35.97 24.88 16.07
C ASN A 87 34.97 24.00 15.32
N THR A 88 35.09 24.00 14.00
CA THR A 88 34.27 23.18 13.08
C THR A 88 34.60 21.69 13.17
N ASP A 89 35.57 21.30 14.00
CA ASP A 89 36.01 19.93 14.24
C ASP A 89 35.62 19.49 15.66
N ASN A 90 34.33 19.28 15.90
CA ASN A 90 33.88 18.66 17.14
C ASN A 90 33.75 17.15 16.94
N HIS A 91 34.78 16.43 17.37
CA HIS A 91 34.64 15.02 17.74
C HIS A 91 33.64 14.94 18.90
N PHE A 92 32.37 14.66 18.58
CA PHE A 92 31.43 14.15 19.57
C PHE A 92 32.01 12.84 20.09
N THR A 93 32.58 12.83 21.30
CA THR A 93 32.95 11.56 21.96
C THR A 93 31.68 10.74 22.11
N THR A 94 31.58 9.74 21.27
CA THR A 94 30.52 8.75 21.16
C THR A 94 30.53 7.87 22.40
N GLN A 95 29.94 8.36 23.49
CA GLN A 95 29.40 7.49 24.53
C GLN A 95 27.89 7.69 24.58
N GLN A 96 27.17 6.64 24.14
CA GLN A 96 25.73 6.38 24.21
C GLN A 96 24.88 7.59 24.62
N LEU A 97 24.72 8.55 23.70
CA LEU A 97 23.60 9.49 23.78
C LEU A 97 22.33 8.65 23.71
N PRO A 98 21.40 8.76 24.68
CA PRO A 98 20.12 8.10 24.57
C PRO A 98 19.48 8.52 23.25
N THR A 99 18.88 7.57 22.53
CA THR A 99 18.10 7.84 21.32
C THR A 99 17.21 9.05 21.59
N ALA A 100 17.49 10.16 20.92
CA ALA A 100 17.05 11.53 21.27
C ALA A 100 15.53 11.77 21.16
N GLN A 101 14.73 10.71 21.02
CA GLN A 101 13.30 10.75 20.77
C GLN A 101 12.47 11.17 21.99
N ASP A 102 12.98 11.09 23.23
CA ASP A 102 12.26 11.51 24.45
C ASP A 102 13.05 12.52 25.31
N VAL A 103 13.97 13.26 24.71
CA VAL A 103 14.83 14.21 25.43
C VAL A 103 14.17 15.57 25.53
N LEU A 104 14.09 16.08 26.77
CA LEU A 104 13.74 17.48 27.05
C LEU A 104 15.01 18.32 26.95
N LEU A 105 15.10 19.16 25.91
CA LEU A 105 16.25 20.01 25.68
C LEU A 105 16.07 21.33 26.43
N VAL A 106 16.98 21.65 27.34
CA VAL A 106 17.03 22.96 27.99
C VAL A 106 18.21 23.74 27.44
N VAL A 107 17.95 24.83 26.72
CA VAL A 107 18.98 25.71 26.16
C VAL A 107 19.09 26.95 27.02
N VAL A 108 20.24 27.17 27.63
CA VAL A 108 20.54 28.38 28.42
C VAL A 108 21.55 29.23 27.66
N GLY A 109 21.17 30.44 27.24
CA GLY A 109 22.07 31.30 26.47
C GLY A 109 21.84 32.80 26.60
N THR A 110 22.85 33.58 26.20
CA THR A 110 22.80 35.04 26.11
C THR A 110 22.51 35.46 24.69
N GLY A 111 21.36 36.08 24.44
CA GLY A 111 20.97 36.44 23.07
C GLY A 111 20.47 35.21 22.34
N SER A 112 21.10 34.81 21.22
CA SER A 112 20.65 33.75 20.31
C SER A 112 21.64 32.57 20.21
N PRO A 113 21.38 31.45 20.92
CA PRO A 113 22.21 30.25 20.83
C PRO A 113 22.28 29.72 19.38
N TRP A 114 23.49 29.40 18.88
CA TRP A 114 23.69 28.92 17.51
C TRP A 114 22.90 27.65 17.19
N LEU A 115 22.73 26.75 18.18
CA LEU A 115 22.00 25.49 18.05
C LEU A 115 20.53 25.69 17.63
N LEU A 116 19.91 26.80 18.04
CA LEU A 116 18.54 27.11 17.63
C LEU A 116 18.45 27.28 16.10
N TRP A 117 19.53 27.78 15.48
CA TRP A 117 19.62 28.12 14.06
C TRP A 117 20.22 27.01 13.20
N SER A 118 21.14 26.22 13.75
CA SER A 118 21.77 25.10 13.04
C SER A 118 21.85 23.84 13.93
N PRO A 119 20.70 23.22 14.26
CA PRO A 119 20.70 22.02 15.07
C PRO A 119 21.35 20.84 14.31
N PRO A 120 22.12 19.96 15.00
CA PRO A 120 22.66 18.74 14.41
C PRO A 120 21.54 17.86 13.87
N GLY A 121 21.78 17.18 12.74
CA GLY A 121 20.77 16.33 12.10
C GLY A 121 20.24 15.17 12.96
N TRP A 122 20.98 14.73 13.98
CA TRP A 122 20.55 13.70 14.92
C TRP A 122 19.67 14.22 16.07
N LEU A 123 19.57 15.54 16.26
CA LEU A 123 18.84 16.16 17.36
C LEU A 123 17.39 16.46 16.95
N SER A 124 16.44 15.71 17.52
CA SER A 124 14.99 15.89 17.28
C SER A 124 14.21 15.83 18.60
N PRO A 125 14.29 16.88 19.43
CA PRO A 125 13.65 16.89 20.76
C PRO A 125 12.13 16.97 20.63
N ARG A 126 11.40 16.31 21.53
CA ARG A 126 9.94 16.49 21.65
C ARG A 126 9.59 17.77 22.39
N VAL A 127 10.43 18.17 23.33
CA VAL A 127 10.19 19.32 24.20
C VAL A 127 11.46 20.16 24.27
N VAL A 128 11.32 21.47 23.99
CA VAL A 128 12.41 22.43 24.11
C VAL A 128 12.04 23.56 25.06
N LEU A 129 12.82 23.72 26.13
CA LEU A 129 12.77 24.85 27.03
C LEU A 129 13.97 25.77 26.75
N VAL A 130 13.73 27.02 26.38
CA VAL A 130 14.80 28.00 26.19
C VAL A 130 14.80 28.97 27.36
N LEU A 131 15.89 29.02 28.12
CA LEU A 131 16.10 30.01 29.17
C LEU A 131 17.04 31.11 28.65
N VAL A 132 16.49 32.28 28.39
CA VAL A 132 17.25 33.43 27.89
C VAL A 132 17.79 34.22 29.08
N ALA A 133 19.11 34.23 29.23
CA ALA A 133 19.81 34.91 30.33
C ALA A 133 20.20 36.37 30.00
N ALA A 134 19.73 36.91 28.86
CA ALA A 134 20.03 38.28 28.42
C ALA A 134 19.07 39.34 28.99
N GLN A 135 19.53 40.58 29.08
CA GLN A 135 18.75 41.74 29.57
C GLN A 135 17.57 42.11 28.65
N THR A 136 17.72 41.84 27.36
CA THR A 136 16.69 42.08 26.34
C THR A 136 16.30 40.75 25.72
N CYS A 137 15.04 40.35 25.94
CA CYS A 137 14.51 39.11 25.39
C CYS A 137 13.69 39.41 24.14
N SER A 138 14.21 39.10 22.95
CA SER A 138 13.45 39.20 21.70
C SER A 138 12.78 37.86 21.40
N ALA A 139 11.70 37.56 22.12
CA ALA A 139 11.00 36.27 22.03
C ALA A 139 10.65 35.89 20.57
N ARG A 140 10.21 36.87 19.76
CA ARG A 140 9.88 36.67 18.34
C ARG A 140 11.06 36.12 17.52
N LYS A 141 12.29 36.61 17.74
CA LYS A 141 13.48 36.14 17.02
C LYS A 141 13.84 34.70 17.39
N HIS A 142 13.60 34.29 18.63
CA HIS A 142 13.88 32.92 19.07
C HIS A 142 12.87 31.94 18.49
N PHE A 143 11.57 32.25 18.51
CA PHE A 143 10.54 31.38 17.93
C PHE A 143 10.66 31.22 16.40
N GLN A 144 11.33 32.14 15.71
CA GLN A 144 11.64 32.01 14.28
C GLN A 144 12.78 31.03 13.96
N SER A 145 13.42 30.47 14.98
CA SER A 145 14.54 29.55 14.77
C SER A 145 14.05 28.16 14.30
N PRO A 146 14.77 27.50 13.39
CA PRO A 146 14.37 26.23 12.79
C PRO A 146 14.19 25.10 13.81
N LEU A 147 14.97 25.08 14.90
CA LEU A 147 14.78 24.07 15.95
C LEU A 147 13.41 24.24 16.65
N LEU A 148 13.03 25.47 16.99
CA LEU A 148 11.76 25.71 17.69
C LEU A 148 10.55 25.55 16.78
N GLN A 149 10.67 25.88 15.50
CA GLN A 149 9.60 25.65 14.51
C GLN A 149 9.34 24.16 14.25
N ASN A 150 10.37 23.33 14.36
CA ASN A 150 10.26 21.88 14.12
C ASN A 150 10.01 21.06 15.40
N THR A 151 9.82 21.73 16.55
CA THR A 151 9.57 21.08 17.84
C THR A 151 8.09 21.21 18.21
N PRO A 152 7.42 20.13 18.64
CA PRO A 152 5.98 20.17 18.94
C PRO A 152 5.63 20.92 20.23
N SER A 153 6.53 20.95 21.22
CA SER A 153 6.30 21.63 22.49
C SER A 153 7.47 22.53 22.84
N VAL A 154 7.22 23.83 22.84
CA VAL A 154 8.25 24.86 23.08
C VAL A 154 7.79 25.83 24.15
N ALA A 155 8.70 26.14 25.07
CA ALA A 155 8.52 27.22 26.03
C ALA A 155 9.79 28.06 26.12
N LEU A 156 9.62 29.35 26.30
CA LEU A 156 10.70 30.32 26.38
C LEU A 156 10.57 31.12 27.67
N LEU A 157 11.61 31.09 28.50
CA LEU A 157 11.72 31.85 29.74
C LEU A 157 12.49 33.14 29.46
N CYS A 158 11.75 34.25 29.35
CA CYS A 158 12.33 35.58 29.22
C CYS A 158 12.45 36.26 30.59
N LEU A 159 13.54 36.97 30.83
CA LEU A 159 13.66 37.80 32.01
C LEU A 159 12.81 39.07 31.87
N ASN A 160 11.97 39.35 32.86
CA ASN A 160 11.12 40.54 32.92
C ASN A 160 11.81 41.59 33.82
N HIS A 161 12.47 42.57 33.20
CA HIS A 161 13.22 43.59 33.95
C HIS A 161 12.33 44.79 34.29
N LYS A 162 12.09 45.04 35.59
CA LYS A 162 11.54 46.31 36.07
C LYS A 162 12.72 47.24 36.43
N PRO A 163 12.84 48.43 35.80
CA PRO A 163 14.03 49.28 35.88
C PRO A 163 14.36 49.87 37.27
N GLN A 164 13.60 49.56 38.31
CA GLN A 164 13.73 50.20 39.64
C GLN A 164 14.15 49.25 40.77
N THR A 165 14.17 47.92 40.59
CA THR A 165 14.64 46.98 41.63
C THR A 165 15.23 45.68 41.03
N PRO A 166 16.56 45.48 41.07
CA PRO A 166 17.19 44.26 40.54
C PRO A 166 16.92 42.99 41.38
N GLU A 167 16.48 43.12 42.63
CA GLU A 167 16.17 41.98 43.51
C GLU A 167 14.83 41.28 43.20
N TYR A 168 13.94 41.91 42.40
CA TYR A 168 12.61 41.39 42.07
C TYR A 168 12.44 41.05 40.57
N SER A 169 13.54 40.81 39.84
CA SER A 169 13.43 40.36 38.45
C SER A 169 12.81 38.97 38.40
N THR A 170 11.65 38.85 37.74
CA THR A 170 10.95 37.57 37.54
C THR A 170 11.09 37.11 36.10
N TYR A 171 11.02 35.81 35.86
CA TYR A 171 10.93 35.27 34.51
C TYR A 171 9.48 35.21 34.06
N SER A 172 9.19 35.54 32.80
CA SER A 172 7.92 35.28 32.15
C SER A 172 8.04 34.06 31.25
N VAL A 173 7.10 33.12 31.39
CA VAL A 173 6.98 31.96 30.51
C VAL A 173 6.20 32.38 29.27
N MET A 174 6.83 32.25 28.11
CA MET A 174 6.25 32.56 26.82
C MET A 174 6.20 31.30 25.96
N THR A 175 5.15 31.18 25.16
CA THR A 175 5.03 30.19 24.09
C THR A 175 4.66 30.92 22.80
N HIS A 176 4.59 30.21 21.68
CA HIS A 176 4.08 30.77 20.43
C HIS A 176 3.05 29.83 19.83
N LEU A 177 2.12 30.40 19.06
CA LEU A 177 1.17 29.65 18.24
C LEU A 177 1.65 29.76 16.78
N PRO A 178 2.48 28.82 16.29
CA PRO A 178 3.18 28.94 15.02
C PRO A 178 2.24 29.03 13.81
N LEU A 179 1.07 28.41 13.89
CA LEU A 179 0.05 28.40 12.83
C LEU A 179 -1.05 29.45 13.08
N SER A 180 -0.77 30.56 13.76
CA SER A 180 -1.73 31.68 13.82
C SER A 180 -1.41 32.69 12.71
N ALA A 181 -2.44 33.35 12.15
CA ALA A 181 -2.31 34.39 11.13
C ALA A 181 -1.30 35.49 11.49
N ASN A 182 -1.06 35.71 12.78
CA ASN A 182 0.07 36.46 13.32
C ASN A 182 0.71 35.67 14.47
N PRO A 183 1.88 35.03 14.28
CA PRO A 183 2.57 34.31 15.35
C PRO A 183 3.20 35.31 16.32
N GLU A 184 2.40 35.80 17.26
CA GLU A 184 2.88 36.58 18.39
C GLU A 184 3.22 35.68 19.58
N PRO A 185 4.27 36.00 20.35
CA PRO A 185 4.56 35.32 21.61
C PRO A 185 3.39 35.47 22.58
N VAL A 186 2.83 34.36 23.05
CA VAL A 186 1.79 34.34 24.07
C VAL A 186 2.46 34.19 25.44
N SER A 187 2.22 35.14 26.33
CA SER A 187 2.71 35.07 27.72
C SER A 187 1.76 34.20 28.56
N LEU A 188 2.28 33.12 29.13
CA LEU A 188 1.54 32.21 30.02
C LEU A 188 1.52 32.71 31.48
N GLY A 189 2.39 33.66 31.82
CA GLY A 189 2.46 34.29 33.14
C GLY A 189 3.88 34.40 33.68
N THR A 190 4.01 34.86 34.92
CA THR A 190 5.27 34.95 35.64
C THR A 190 5.63 33.61 36.28
N TRP A 191 6.87 33.17 36.13
CA TRP A 191 7.41 31.94 36.69
C TRP A 191 7.27 31.92 38.22
N HIS A 192 6.47 30.98 38.71
CA HIS A 192 6.44 30.59 40.11
C HIS A 192 6.41 29.06 40.22
N PRO A 193 7.11 28.45 41.19
CA PRO A 193 7.11 27.00 41.39
C PRO A 193 5.71 26.41 41.57
N ASN A 194 4.80 27.17 42.17
CA ASN A 194 3.43 26.72 42.44
C ASN A 194 2.48 26.84 41.24
N THR A 195 2.78 27.70 40.26
CA THR A 195 1.94 27.86 39.05
C THR A 195 2.34 26.91 37.94
N PHE A 196 3.62 26.56 37.84
CA PHE A 196 4.17 25.67 36.82
C PHE A 196 4.63 24.34 37.42
N MET A 197 3.72 23.63 38.12
CA MET A 197 4.03 22.36 38.79
C MET A 197 4.21 21.17 37.84
N THR A 198 3.48 21.15 36.72
CA THR A 198 3.53 20.05 35.74
C THR A 198 4.00 20.56 34.37
N LEU A 199 4.50 19.63 33.54
CA LEU A 199 4.95 19.92 32.17
C LEU A 199 3.86 20.60 31.33
N GLU A 200 2.59 20.20 31.48
CA GLU A 200 1.47 20.77 30.72
C GLU A 200 1.25 22.28 31.00
N HIS A 201 1.59 22.75 32.21
CA HIS A 201 1.49 24.17 32.53
C HIS A 201 2.61 24.98 31.85
N ILE A 202 3.78 24.38 31.64
CA ILE A 202 4.92 25.03 30.97
C ILE A 202 4.76 24.94 29.45
N PHE A 203 4.28 23.81 28.97
CA PHE A 203 4.09 23.46 27.57
C PHE A 203 2.61 23.23 27.31
N PRO A 204 1.81 24.31 27.17
CA PRO A 204 0.43 24.15 26.73
C PRO A 204 0.41 23.58 25.31
N ASP A 205 -0.68 22.91 24.99
CA ASP A 205 -0.95 22.45 23.63
C ASP A 205 -1.03 23.63 22.66
N GLN A 206 0.03 23.81 21.85
CA GLN A 206 0.16 24.90 20.88
C GLN A 206 -0.73 24.71 19.64
N PHE A 207 -1.33 23.53 19.47
CA PHE A 207 -2.04 23.11 18.27
C PHE A 207 -3.49 22.69 18.60
N GLN A 208 -4.12 23.34 19.58
CA GLN A 208 -5.56 23.14 19.82
C GLN A 208 -6.40 23.48 18.57
N ASP A 209 -5.99 24.53 17.86
CA ASP A 209 -6.57 25.07 16.63
C ASP A 209 -5.42 25.57 15.73
N PHE A 210 -5.60 25.56 14.42
CA PHE A 210 -4.69 26.07 13.39
C PHE A 210 -5.00 27.52 12.95
N GLY A 211 -5.88 28.22 13.66
CA GLY A 211 -6.13 29.66 13.58
C GLY A 211 -6.53 30.17 12.20
N GLY A 212 -7.14 29.33 11.35
CA GLY A 212 -7.50 29.65 9.97
C GLY A 212 -6.34 29.65 8.98
N THR A 213 -5.16 29.12 9.35
CA THR A 213 -3.98 29.08 8.47
C THR A 213 -4.26 28.33 7.17
N ALA A 214 -3.71 28.82 6.07
CA ALA A 214 -3.81 28.19 4.76
C ALA A 214 -2.69 27.17 4.55
N LEU A 215 -3.03 25.87 4.54
CA LEU A 215 -2.11 24.78 4.21
C LEU A 215 -2.13 24.47 2.71
N ARG A 216 -0.95 24.30 2.14
CA ARG A 216 -0.78 23.85 0.74
C ARG A 216 -0.67 22.33 0.68
N ALA A 217 -1.54 21.70 -0.10
CA ALA A 217 -1.50 20.27 -0.37
C ALA A 217 -1.25 20.02 -1.85
N THR A 218 -0.18 19.29 -2.20
CA THR A 218 -0.02 18.80 -3.58
C THR A 218 -0.85 17.53 -3.75
N VAL A 219 -1.66 17.50 -4.80
CA VAL A 219 -2.55 16.36 -5.13
C VAL A 219 -2.57 16.12 -6.65
N SER A 220 -2.65 14.86 -7.05
CA SER A 220 -3.02 14.47 -8.41
C SER A 220 -4.53 14.23 -8.48
N ILE A 221 -5.18 14.77 -9.52
CA ILE A 221 -6.61 14.58 -9.81
C ILE A 221 -6.90 13.32 -10.65
N PHE A 222 -5.89 12.50 -10.93
CA PHE A 222 -6.01 11.29 -11.75
C PHE A 222 -5.89 10.01 -10.94
N ASP A 223 -6.31 10.04 -9.67
CA ASP A 223 -6.05 9.01 -8.66
C ASP A 223 -7.35 8.48 -8.04
N LYS A 224 -8.27 8.07 -8.90
CA LYS A 224 -9.60 7.61 -8.48
C LYS A 224 -9.49 6.26 -7.75
N PRO A 225 -10.15 6.04 -6.59
CA PRO A 225 -11.11 6.89 -5.90
C PRO A 225 -10.50 7.81 -4.82
N ALA A 226 -9.18 7.81 -4.63
CA ALA A 226 -8.51 8.56 -3.58
C ALA A 226 -8.62 10.07 -3.77
N VAL A 227 -8.31 10.55 -4.98
CA VAL A 227 -8.44 11.94 -5.42
C VAL A 227 -8.76 11.96 -6.92
N PHE A 228 -9.86 12.61 -7.29
CA PHE A 228 -10.25 12.79 -8.68
C PHE A 228 -10.99 14.11 -8.90
N GLN A 229 -11.03 14.58 -10.13
CA GLN A 229 -11.85 15.72 -10.51
C GLN A 229 -13.22 15.25 -11.01
N ARG A 230 -14.30 15.82 -10.48
CA ARG A 230 -15.66 15.62 -10.96
C ARG A 230 -15.94 16.44 -12.22
N ASP A 231 -17.04 16.14 -12.90
CA ASP A 231 -17.45 16.82 -14.15
C ASP A 231 -17.71 18.33 -13.96
N ASP A 232 -18.04 18.77 -12.75
CA ASP A 232 -18.23 20.17 -12.36
C ASP A 232 -16.89 20.92 -12.14
N GLY A 233 -15.76 20.21 -12.21
CA GLY A 233 -14.42 20.73 -11.96
C GLY A 233 -14.00 20.70 -10.49
N GLU A 234 -14.85 20.24 -9.56
CA GLU A 234 -14.50 20.11 -8.15
C GLU A 234 -13.59 18.89 -7.92
N VAL A 235 -12.60 19.04 -7.03
CA VAL A 235 -11.72 17.94 -6.63
C VAL A 235 -12.36 17.17 -5.47
N ASP A 236 -12.73 15.92 -5.72
CA ASP A 236 -13.33 15.00 -4.75
C ASP A 236 -12.48 13.73 -4.59
N GLY A 237 -12.88 12.87 -3.66
CA GLY A 237 -12.17 11.64 -3.32
C GLY A 237 -12.21 11.37 -1.82
N PHE A 238 -12.06 10.12 -1.42
CA PHE A 238 -12.15 9.82 0.02
C PHE A 238 -10.98 10.45 0.79
N SER A 239 -9.82 10.66 0.16
CA SER A 239 -8.66 11.33 0.79
C SER A 239 -8.87 12.84 0.92
N THR A 240 -9.51 13.49 -0.04
CA THR A 240 -9.84 14.93 0.06
C THR A 240 -10.96 15.19 1.06
N ARG A 241 -11.95 14.29 1.17
CA ARG A 241 -12.99 14.35 2.22
C ARG A 241 -12.43 14.20 3.62
N ILE A 242 -11.41 13.34 3.79
CA ILE A 242 -10.63 13.27 5.04
C ILE A 242 -9.98 14.61 5.34
N LEU A 243 -9.29 15.23 4.35
CA LEU A 243 -8.67 16.53 4.54
C LEU A 243 -9.70 17.61 4.93
N ALA A 244 -10.87 17.62 4.27
CA ALA A 244 -11.95 18.56 4.56
C ALA A 244 -12.49 18.39 5.99
N ALA A 245 -12.68 17.16 6.46
CA ALA A 245 -13.10 16.88 7.83
C ALA A 245 -12.03 17.30 8.86
N MET A 246 -10.75 17.10 8.54
CA MET A 246 -9.63 17.57 9.35
C MET A 246 -9.57 19.10 9.40
N ALA A 247 -9.80 19.77 8.26
CA ALA A 247 -9.85 21.22 8.12
C ALA A 247 -10.96 21.84 8.98
N TYR A 248 -12.13 21.21 8.99
CA TYR A 248 -13.23 21.61 9.85
C TYR A 248 -12.91 21.44 11.34
N TRP A 249 -12.29 20.31 11.72
CA TRP A 249 -12.01 20.02 13.12
C TRP A 249 -10.86 20.85 13.71
N LEU A 250 -9.80 21.07 12.94
CA LEU A 250 -8.61 21.83 13.36
C LEU A 250 -8.68 23.31 12.97
N ASN A 251 -9.75 23.75 12.29
CA ASN A 251 -9.98 25.12 11.84
C ASN A 251 -8.79 25.68 11.02
N PHE A 252 -8.48 24.99 9.92
CA PHE A 252 -7.55 25.48 8.89
C PHE A 252 -8.22 25.57 7.52
N THR A 253 -7.65 26.38 6.63
CA THR A 253 -8.01 26.42 5.21
C THR A 253 -6.94 25.72 4.39
N TYR A 254 -7.26 25.24 3.19
CA TYR A 254 -6.27 24.59 2.34
C TYR A 254 -6.43 24.95 0.87
N THR A 255 -5.33 24.86 0.13
CA THR A 255 -5.31 25.02 -1.32
C THR A 255 -4.62 23.82 -1.97
N TYR A 256 -5.16 23.36 -3.08
CA TYR A 256 -4.57 22.29 -3.87
C TYR A 256 -3.53 22.85 -4.84
N ASN A 257 -2.34 22.25 -4.85
CA ASN A 257 -1.37 22.39 -5.92
C ASN A 257 -1.49 21.15 -6.81
N ILE A 258 -1.94 21.33 -8.05
CA ILE A 258 -2.16 20.22 -8.99
C ILE A 258 -1.04 20.30 -10.04
N PRO A 259 -0.09 19.35 -10.06
CA PRO A 259 0.98 19.37 -11.04
C PRO A 259 0.45 18.99 -12.44
N GLU A 260 1.04 19.57 -13.49
CA GLU A 260 0.69 19.23 -14.88
C GLU A 260 0.99 17.76 -15.20
N VAL A 261 2.07 17.22 -14.61
CA VAL A 261 2.46 15.81 -14.73
C VAL A 261 2.26 15.13 -13.37
N ALA A 262 1.33 14.18 -13.34
CA ALA A 262 1.01 13.40 -12.15
C ALA A 262 2.01 12.25 -11.94
N VAL A 263 3.10 12.52 -11.20
CA VAL A 263 4.05 11.51 -10.75
C VAL A 263 4.13 11.49 -9.23
N TRP A 264 4.11 10.29 -8.63
CA TRP A 264 4.20 10.09 -7.17
C TRP A 264 5.53 10.53 -6.61
N GLY A 265 6.59 10.25 -7.35
CA GLY A 265 7.94 10.66 -7.04
C GLY A 265 8.87 9.48 -6.85
N GLU A 266 9.87 9.45 -7.71
CA GLU A 266 10.97 8.49 -7.69
C GLU A 266 12.10 9.02 -6.80
N TYR A 267 12.77 8.11 -6.11
CA TYR A 267 13.97 8.43 -5.37
C TYR A 267 15.16 8.49 -6.31
N LEU A 268 15.82 9.65 -6.38
CA LEU A 268 17.01 9.84 -7.17
C LEU A 268 18.28 9.52 -6.35
N GLU A 269 19.34 9.09 -7.01
CA GLU A 269 20.64 8.77 -6.36
C GLU A 269 21.24 9.94 -5.57
N ASN A 270 20.85 11.17 -5.91
CA ASN A 270 21.27 12.39 -5.22
C ASN A 270 20.55 12.62 -3.86
N GLY A 271 19.67 11.70 -3.44
CA GLY A 271 18.88 11.79 -2.21
C GLY A 271 17.65 12.69 -2.30
N THR A 272 17.26 13.11 -3.51
CA THR A 272 16.07 13.94 -3.74
C THR A 272 14.93 13.12 -4.34
N TYR A 273 13.70 13.58 -4.13
CA TYR A 273 12.51 12.99 -4.72
C TYR A 273 11.95 13.89 -5.83
N THR A 274 11.44 13.26 -6.88
CA THR A 274 10.65 13.93 -7.93
C THR A 274 9.16 13.96 -7.56
N GLY A 275 8.33 14.59 -8.40
CA GLY A 275 6.88 14.54 -8.27
C GLY A 275 6.31 15.09 -6.97
N ILE A 276 5.11 14.60 -6.64
CA ILE A 276 4.28 15.11 -5.53
C ILE A 276 5.00 15.00 -4.18
N ILE A 277 5.69 13.89 -3.93
CA ILE A 277 6.45 13.73 -2.68
C ILE A 277 7.69 14.64 -2.65
N GLY A 278 8.27 14.94 -3.82
CA GLY A 278 9.35 15.91 -3.98
C GLY A 278 8.95 17.34 -3.62
N ASP A 279 7.73 17.76 -3.95
CA ASP A 279 7.19 19.08 -3.58
C ASP A 279 7.17 19.26 -2.06
N VAL A 280 6.83 18.19 -1.32
CA VAL A 280 6.87 18.18 0.14
C VAL A 280 8.32 18.26 0.62
N GLN A 281 9.25 17.53 0.00
CA GLN A 281 10.67 17.59 0.37
C GLN A 281 11.27 19.00 0.20
N ARG A 282 10.89 19.71 -0.86
CA ARG A 282 11.33 21.07 -1.16
C ARG A 282 10.60 22.15 -0.36
N GLY A 283 9.57 21.80 0.40
CA GLY A 283 8.75 22.75 1.17
C GLY A 283 7.80 23.60 0.32
N GLU A 284 7.59 23.21 -0.94
CA GLU A 284 6.60 23.84 -1.84
C GLU A 284 5.18 23.55 -1.34
N SER A 285 4.96 22.33 -0.83
CA SER A 285 3.72 21.91 -0.18
C SER A 285 3.95 21.40 1.25
N HIS A 286 2.94 21.54 2.10
CA HIS A 286 2.97 21.05 3.48
C HIS A 286 2.48 19.60 3.58
N LEU A 287 1.62 19.19 2.62
CA LEU A 287 0.92 17.92 2.58
C LEU A 287 1.04 17.31 1.18
N ALA A 288 1.20 15.99 1.12
CA ALA A 288 0.98 15.19 -0.09
C ALA A 288 -0.16 14.21 0.16
N ILE A 289 -1.19 14.26 -0.69
CA ILE A 289 -2.46 13.52 -0.52
C ILE A 289 -2.83 12.85 -1.83
N ASN A 290 -2.67 11.54 -1.90
CA ASN A 290 -3.01 10.63 -2.99
C ASN A 290 -2.94 9.20 -2.44
N TYR A 291 -3.04 8.18 -3.31
CA TYR A 291 -2.69 6.80 -3.03
C TYR A 291 -1.19 6.67 -2.71
N PHE A 292 -0.83 6.94 -1.47
CA PHE A 292 0.54 6.88 -0.99
C PHE A 292 0.72 5.72 -0.03
N ALA A 293 1.33 4.63 -0.51
CA ALA A 293 1.74 3.54 0.36
C ALA A 293 2.96 3.93 1.23
N LEU A 294 2.89 3.57 2.51
CA LEU A 294 4.02 3.72 3.43
C LEU A 294 5.13 2.71 3.10
N THR A 295 6.28 3.22 2.68
CA THR A 295 7.51 2.43 2.46
C THR A 295 8.57 2.77 3.50
N TYR A 296 9.54 1.86 3.71
CA TYR A 296 10.64 2.08 4.65
C TYR A 296 11.43 3.33 4.30
N GLN A 297 11.81 3.50 3.04
CA GLN A 297 12.59 4.63 2.55
C GLN A 297 11.85 5.96 2.75
N ARG A 298 10.57 6.04 2.32
CA ARG A 298 9.75 7.25 2.54
C ARG A 298 9.54 7.54 4.03
N SER A 299 9.48 6.53 4.89
CA SER A 299 9.35 6.72 6.35
C SER A 299 10.61 7.34 7.00
N GLN A 300 11.79 7.13 6.40
CA GLN A 300 13.03 7.75 6.86
C GLN A 300 13.08 9.23 6.49
N ASP A 301 12.69 9.56 5.25
CA ASP A 301 12.86 10.91 4.70
C ASP A 301 11.68 11.86 4.97
N PHE A 302 10.49 11.32 5.22
CA PHE A 302 9.28 12.09 5.47
C PHE A 302 8.66 11.76 6.83
N ASP A 303 7.81 12.66 7.31
CA ASP A 303 6.85 12.33 8.35
C ASP A 303 5.54 11.90 7.68
N TYR A 304 4.81 10.99 8.29
CA TYR A 304 3.61 10.41 7.70
C TYR A 304 2.51 10.24 8.74
N SER A 305 1.24 10.34 8.33
CA SER A 305 0.12 10.14 9.23
C SER A 305 -0.02 8.67 9.64
N VAL A 306 -0.80 8.40 10.68
CA VAL A 306 -1.35 7.06 10.87
C VAL A 306 -2.06 6.58 9.61
N SER A 307 -2.00 5.26 9.36
CA SER A 307 -2.66 4.67 8.20
C SER A 307 -4.17 4.78 8.34
N TYR A 308 -4.82 5.39 7.34
CA TYR A 308 -6.27 5.58 7.31
C TYR A 308 -6.97 4.54 6.44
N PHE A 309 -6.27 3.95 5.48
CA PHE A 309 -6.82 2.94 4.58
C PHE A 309 -5.76 1.89 4.23
N ARG A 310 -6.20 0.67 3.91
CA ARG A 310 -5.33 -0.43 3.50
C ARG A 310 -5.93 -1.12 2.29
N GLU A 311 -5.12 -1.27 1.25
CA GLU A 311 -5.46 -2.08 0.10
C GLU A 311 -4.18 -2.63 -0.53
N GLY A 312 -4.31 -3.65 -1.36
CA GLY A 312 -3.20 -4.18 -2.12
C GLY A 312 -3.21 -3.74 -3.57
N PHE A 313 -2.14 -4.13 -4.27
CA PHE A 313 -2.06 -4.00 -5.72
C PHE A 313 -2.81 -5.17 -6.38
N GLY A 314 -3.84 -4.81 -7.14
CA GLY A 314 -4.64 -5.72 -7.95
C GLY A 314 -3.99 -6.00 -9.30
N LEU A 315 -4.52 -7.02 -9.98
CA LEU A 315 -4.13 -7.39 -11.33
C LEU A 315 -5.38 -7.50 -12.19
N ILE A 316 -5.31 -7.06 -13.45
CA ILE A 316 -6.35 -7.27 -14.45
C ILE A 316 -5.78 -7.99 -15.67
N LEU A 317 -6.50 -9.01 -16.12
CA LEU A 317 -6.10 -9.91 -17.21
C LEU A 317 -7.21 -10.04 -18.23
N ARG A 318 -6.86 -10.49 -19.43
CA ARG A 318 -7.84 -10.90 -20.44
C ARG A 318 -8.54 -12.19 -20.05
N ASP A 319 -9.84 -12.26 -20.26
CA ASP A 319 -10.62 -13.48 -20.20
C ASP A 319 -10.00 -14.57 -21.07
N PRO A 320 -9.94 -15.81 -20.58
CA PRO A 320 -9.48 -16.92 -21.38
C PRO A 320 -10.36 -17.10 -22.62
N PRO A 321 -9.79 -17.56 -23.76
CA PRO A 321 -10.57 -17.81 -24.95
C PRO A 321 -11.63 -18.90 -24.68
N PRO A 322 -12.78 -18.85 -25.39
CA PRO A 322 -13.77 -19.92 -25.31
C PRO A 322 -13.14 -21.24 -25.77
N LEU A 323 -13.65 -22.34 -25.22
CA LEU A 323 -13.22 -23.67 -25.62
C LEU A 323 -13.45 -23.90 -27.13
N PRO A 324 -12.51 -24.53 -27.85
CA PRO A 324 -12.62 -24.70 -29.28
C PRO A 324 -13.87 -25.50 -29.67
N HIS A 325 -14.64 -24.98 -30.62
CA HIS A 325 -15.92 -25.58 -31.01
C HIS A 325 -15.80 -26.97 -31.66
N TRP A 326 -14.67 -27.28 -32.31
CA TRP A 326 -14.45 -28.60 -32.92
C TRP A 326 -14.32 -29.73 -31.90
N GLN A 327 -13.91 -29.43 -30.66
CA GLN A 327 -13.85 -30.38 -29.55
C GLN A 327 -15.19 -30.52 -28.80
N SER A 328 -16.25 -29.81 -29.22
CA SER A 328 -17.55 -29.79 -28.53
C SER A 328 -18.17 -31.17 -28.31
N ILE A 329 -17.88 -32.14 -29.18
CA ILE A 329 -18.33 -33.54 -29.06
C ILE A 329 -17.73 -34.23 -27.82
N LEU A 330 -16.55 -33.81 -27.36
CA LEU A 330 -15.84 -34.46 -26.26
C LEU A 330 -16.22 -33.89 -24.89
N TYR A 331 -16.69 -32.64 -24.83
CA TYR A 331 -17.00 -31.94 -23.58
C TYR A 331 -18.11 -32.53 -22.69
N PRO A 332 -19.17 -33.19 -23.23
CA PRO A 332 -20.27 -33.71 -22.40
C PRO A 332 -19.86 -34.72 -21.32
N TYR A 333 -18.72 -35.39 -21.52
CA TYR A 333 -18.18 -36.40 -20.62
C TYR A 333 -16.70 -36.16 -20.31
N THR A 334 -16.31 -36.42 -19.07
CA THR A 334 -14.89 -36.42 -18.69
C THR A 334 -14.16 -37.60 -19.32
N GLY A 335 -12.83 -37.52 -19.42
CA GLY A 335 -12.03 -38.62 -19.99
C GLY A 335 -12.24 -39.97 -19.29
N VAL A 336 -12.52 -39.97 -17.98
CA VAL A 336 -12.83 -41.17 -17.21
C VAL A 336 -14.16 -41.80 -17.65
N VAL A 337 -15.19 -40.98 -17.89
CA VAL A 337 -16.50 -41.45 -18.36
C VAL A 337 -16.38 -41.98 -19.80
N TRP A 338 -15.64 -41.29 -20.67
CA TRP A 338 -15.33 -41.80 -22.01
C TRP A 338 -14.65 -43.17 -21.97
N ALA A 339 -13.63 -43.33 -21.13
CA ALA A 339 -12.95 -44.61 -20.94
C ALA A 339 -13.90 -45.71 -20.43
N ALA A 340 -14.80 -45.36 -19.49
CA ALA A 340 -15.81 -46.28 -19.00
C ALA A 340 -16.81 -46.70 -20.09
N VAL A 341 -17.28 -45.76 -20.93
CA VAL A 341 -18.16 -46.06 -22.07
C VAL A 341 -17.46 -47.03 -23.04
N CYS A 342 -16.21 -46.77 -23.41
CA CYS A 342 -15.41 -47.69 -24.23
C CYS A 342 -15.30 -49.08 -23.58
N GLY A 343 -15.01 -49.13 -22.27
CA GLY A 343 -14.93 -50.37 -21.50
C GLY A 343 -16.24 -51.16 -21.51
N VAL A 344 -17.38 -50.50 -21.30
CA VAL A 344 -18.69 -51.16 -21.28
C VAL A 344 -19.10 -51.65 -22.69
N VAL A 345 -18.78 -50.91 -23.76
CA VAL A 345 -19.01 -51.36 -25.14
C VAL A 345 -18.22 -52.65 -25.43
N ILE A 346 -16.94 -52.69 -25.04
CA ILE A 346 -16.08 -53.88 -25.21
C ILE A 346 -16.60 -55.04 -24.36
N LEU A 347 -16.91 -54.80 -23.09
CA LEU A 347 -17.44 -55.82 -22.18
C LEU A 347 -18.76 -56.41 -22.71
N THR A 348 -19.65 -55.56 -23.20
CA THR A 348 -20.93 -55.99 -23.79
C THR A 348 -20.72 -56.77 -25.09
N THR A 349 -19.73 -56.37 -25.90
CA THR A 349 -19.33 -57.12 -27.11
C THR A 349 -18.86 -58.52 -26.76
N VAL A 350 -18.00 -58.65 -25.75
CA VAL A 350 -17.49 -59.94 -25.27
C VAL A 350 -18.64 -60.80 -24.73
N ALA A 351 -19.51 -60.23 -23.89
CA ALA A 351 -20.66 -60.93 -23.35
C ALA A 351 -21.62 -61.40 -24.47
N TYR A 352 -21.89 -60.54 -25.45
CA TYR A 352 -22.75 -60.87 -26.59
C TYR A 352 -22.15 -61.97 -27.47
N TYR A 353 -20.83 -61.92 -27.74
CA TYR A 353 -20.11 -62.96 -28.48
C TYR A 353 -20.24 -64.35 -27.81
N PHE A 354 -19.99 -64.44 -26.51
CA PHE A 354 -20.10 -65.70 -25.77
C PHE A 354 -21.54 -66.24 -25.71
N VAL A 355 -22.53 -65.36 -25.52
CA VAL A 355 -23.94 -65.78 -25.49
C VAL A 355 -24.41 -66.20 -26.89
N SER A 356 -23.93 -65.53 -27.94
CA SER A 356 -24.25 -65.86 -29.34
C SER A 356 -23.71 -67.24 -29.74
N PHE A 357 -22.58 -67.69 -29.17
CA PHE A 357 -22.01 -69.02 -29.44
C PHE A 357 -23.00 -70.18 -29.22
N ARG A 358 -23.95 -70.02 -28.28
CA ARG A 358 -24.98 -71.03 -27.96
C ARG A 358 -26.21 -70.98 -28.87
N GLY A 359 -26.31 -70.01 -29.79
CA GLY A 359 -27.46 -69.83 -30.68
C GLY A 359 -27.07 -69.69 -32.15
N ILE A 360 -26.43 -68.58 -32.52
CA ILE A 360 -25.95 -68.29 -33.89
C ILE A 360 -24.46 -67.98 -33.80
N ARG A 361 -23.62 -68.72 -34.53
CA ARG A 361 -22.16 -68.50 -34.52
C ARG A 361 -21.82 -67.19 -35.25
N LEU A 362 -21.77 -66.09 -34.52
CA LEU A 362 -21.28 -64.80 -34.99
C LEU A 362 -19.77 -64.71 -34.78
N SER A 363 -19.06 -64.06 -35.70
CA SER A 363 -17.67 -63.66 -35.47
C SER A 363 -17.61 -62.51 -34.46
N PHE A 364 -16.49 -62.37 -33.77
CA PHE A 364 -16.28 -61.28 -32.80
C PHE A 364 -16.49 -59.89 -33.43
N ILE A 365 -16.04 -59.71 -34.67
CA ILE A 365 -16.22 -58.46 -35.43
C ILE A 365 -17.70 -58.17 -35.69
N ILE A 366 -18.48 -59.17 -36.10
CA ILE A 366 -19.92 -58.98 -36.32
C ILE A 366 -20.64 -58.70 -34.99
N SER A 367 -20.25 -59.36 -33.91
CA SER A 367 -20.76 -59.07 -32.56
C SER A 367 -20.45 -57.63 -32.13
N PHE A 368 -19.22 -57.15 -32.38
CA PHE A 368 -18.84 -55.77 -32.13
C PHE A 368 -19.67 -54.78 -32.95
N LEU A 369 -19.84 -55.03 -34.26
CA LEU A 369 -20.62 -54.16 -35.13
C LEU A 369 -22.09 -54.06 -34.68
N ILE A 370 -22.71 -55.15 -34.25
CA ILE A 370 -24.10 -55.14 -33.74
C ILE A 370 -24.22 -54.33 -32.43
N VAL A 371 -23.28 -54.52 -31.50
CA VAL A 371 -23.24 -53.78 -30.22
C VAL A 371 -22.96 -52.29 -30.46
N PHE A 372 -22.07 -51.98 -31.39
CA PHE A 372 -21.74 -50.61 -31.78
C PHE A 372 -22.89 -49.92 -32.56
N GLN A 373 -23.57 -50.64 -33.45
CA GLN A 373 -24.77 -50.15 -34.16
C GLN A 373 -25.90 -49.80 -33.19
N SER A 374 -26.16 -50.68 -32.22
CA SER A 374 -27.17 -50.43 -31.18
C SER A 374 -26.81 -49.24 -30.28
N PHE A 375 -25.51 -49.07 -29.95
CA PHE A 375 -25.02 -47.86 -29.27
C PHE A 375 -25.33 -46.58 -30.07
N LEU A 376 -25.07 -46.60 -31.38
CA LEU A 376 -25.37 -45.50 -32.30
C LEU A 376 -26.87 -45.34 -32.64
N SER A 377 -27.78 -46.05 -31.97
CA SER A 377 -29.24 -45.99 -32.23
C SER A 377 -29.69 -46.55 -33.58
N GLN A 378 -28.83 -47.32 -34.25
CA GLN A 378 -29.22 -47.96 -35.51
C GLN A 378 -30.08 -49.20 -35.24
N ASN A 379 -30.93 -49.53 -36.21
CA ASN A 379 -31.79 -50.69 -36.13
C ASN A 379 -30.94 -51.98 -36.07
N VAL A 380 -31.19 -52.80 -35.06
CA VAL A 380 -30.61 -54.13 -34.97
C VAL A 380 -31.44 -55.08 -35.82
N ASN A 381 -30.93 -55.44 -37.00
CA ASN A 381 -31.65 -56.26 -37.97
C ASN A 381 -31.77 -57.74 -37.56
N GLN A 382 -31.03 -58.18 -36.53
CA GLN A 382 -31.02 -59.56 -36.08
C GLN A 382 -31.28 -59.64 -34.57
N VAL A 383 -32.52 -59.99 -34.20
CA VAL A 383 -32.88 -60.20 -32.80
C VAL A 383 -32.53 -61.63 -32.38
N PRO A 384 -31.75 -61.85 -31.30
CA PRO A 384 -31.45 -63.18 -30.80
C PRO A 384 -32.71 -63.99 -30.46
N ARG A 385 -32.70 -65.30 -30.75
CA ARG A 385 -33.82 -66.20 -30.42
C ARG A 385 -33.87 -66.60 -28.95
N VAL A 386 -32.73 -66.60 -28.25
CA VAL A 386 -32.62 -67.09 -26.85
C VAL A 386 -33.02 -65.98 -25.86
N TRP A 387 -33.79 -66.33 -24.83
CA TRP A 387 -34.28 -65.39 -23.81
C TRP A 387 -33.16 -64.65 -23.06
N VAL A 388 -32.06 -65.34 -22.72
CA VAL A 388 -30.90 -64.74 -22.04
C VAL A 388 -30.24 -63.64 -22.89
N SER A 389 -30.05 -63.90 -24.19
CA SER A 389 -29.51 -62.88 -25.12
C SER A 389 -30.47 -61.70 -25.32
N ARG A 390 -31.79 -61.94 -25.27
CA ARG A 390 -32.79 -60.86 -25.34
C ARG A 390 -32.77 -59.99 -24.09
N GLY A 391 -32.62 -60.59 -22.91
CA GLY A 391 -32.46 -59.86 -21.66
C GLY A 391 -31.19 -59.00 -21.65
N LEU A 392 -30.05 -59.57 -22.08
CA LEU A 392 -28.78 -58.83 -22.21
C LEU A 392 -28.89 -57.67 -23.21
N LEU A 393 -29.48 -57.91 -24.38
CA LEU A 393 -29.71 -56.86 -25.39
C LEU A 393 -30.68 -55.79 -24.87
N GLY A 394 -31.74 -56.17 -24.15
CA GLY A 394 -32.69 -55.22 -23.55
C GLY A 394 -32.02 -54.33 -22.49
N LEU A 395 -31.19 -54.91 -21.62
CA LEU A 395 -30.41 -54.16 -20.64
C LEU A 395 -29.40 -53.24 -21.32
N TRP A 396 -28.71 -53.71 -22.36
CA TRP A 396 -27.80 -52.91 -23.17
C TRP A 396 -28.53 -51.73 -23.82
N LEU A 397 -29.68 -51.97 -24.45
CA LEU A 397 -30.48 -50.92 -25.06
C LEU A 397 -30.93 -49.86 -24.03
N LEU A 398 -31.34 -50.27 -22.83
CA LEU A 398 -31.65 -49.34 -21.75
C LEU A 398 -30.41 -48.53 -21.32
N ALA A 399 -29.25 -49.19 -21.16
CA ALA A 399 -28.00 -48.51 -20.81
C ALA A 399 -27.58 -47.49 -21.89
N THR A 400 -27.63 -47.86 -23.16
CA THR A 400 -27.31 -46.95 -24.27
C THR A 400 -28.32 -45.81 -24.41
N TRP A 401 -29.59 -46.03 -24.08
CA TRP A 401 -30.59 -44.96 -24.03
C TRP A 401 -30.27 -43.94 -22.94
N VAL A 402 -29.95 -44.40 -21.73
CA VAL A 402 -29.55 -43.51 -20.62
C VAL A 402 -28.29 -42.72 -20.97
N LEU A 403 -27.26 -43.38 -21.50
CA LEU A 403 -26.02 -42.72 -21.93
C LEU A 403 -26.31 -41.67 -23.03
N ARG A 404 -27.13 -41.99 -24.02
CA ARG A 404 -27.49 -41.04 -25.08
C ARG A 404 -28.21 -39.82 -24.54
N VAL A 405 -29.23 -40.01 -23.70
CA VAL A 405 -30.01 -38.91 -23.12
C VAL A 405 -29.07 -37.99 -22.33
N SER A 406 -28.25 -38.56 -21.45
CA SER A 406 -27.26 -37.81 -20.67
C SER A 406 -26.29 -37.03 -21.56
N TYR A 407 -25.74 -37.66 -22.60
CA TYR A 407 -24.85 -37.00 -23.55
C TYR A 407 -25.54 -35.83 -24.27
N THR A 408 -26.75 -36.05 -24.79
CA THR A 408 -27.50 -35.00 -25.51
C THR A 408 -27.89 -33.84 -24.61
N SER A 409 -28.28 -34.10 -23.35
CA SER A 409 -28.61 -33.06 -22.38
C SER A 409 -27.39 -32.20 -22.02
N ASN A 410 -26.25 -32.83 -21.74
CA ASN A 410 -25.01 -32.11 -21.42
C ASN A 410 -24.52 -31.32 -22.65
N LEU A 411 -24.52 -31.92 -23.84
CA LEU A 411 -24.13 -31.24 -25.07
C LEU A 411 -25.01 -30.00 -25.33
N MET A 412 -26.32 -30.12 -25.16
CA MET A 412 -27.23 -28.97 -25.30
C MET A 412 -26.88 -27.86 -24.32
N ALA A 413 -26.60 -28.18 -23.05
CA ALA A 413 -26.18 -27.19 -22.07
C ALA A 413 -24.90 -26.46 -22.50
N PHE A 414 -23.88 -27.19 -22.98
CA PHE A 414 -22.62 -26.64 -23.49
C PHE A 414 -22.80 -25.77 -24.74
N LEU A 415 -23.77 -26.09 -25.60
CA LEU A 415 -24.06 -25.29 -26.80
C LEU A 415 -24.86 -24.02 -26.47
N THR A 416 -25.65 -24.04 -25.40
CA THR A 416 -26.42 -22.87 -24.95
C THR A 416 -25.60 -21.86 -24.15
N VAL A 417 -24.61 -22.32 -23.38
CA VAL A 417 -23.74 -21.46 -22.57
C VAL A 417 -22.30 -21.70 -22.98
N PRO A 418 -21.61 -20.71 -23.58
CA PRO A 418 -20.23 -20.87 -23.97
C PRO A 418 -19.40 -21.15 -22.72
N THR A 419 -18.58 -22.19 -22.81
CA THR A 419 -17.66 -22.57 -21.74
C THR A 419 -16.27 -22.08 -22.08
N PHE A 420 -15.66 -21.41 -21.12
CA PHE A 420 -14.33 -20.83 -21.24
C PHE A 420 -13.31 -21.74 -20.57
N GLN A 421 -12.04 -21.59 -20.93
CA GLN A 421 -10.98 -22.22 -20.15
C GLN A 421 -11.00 -21.65 -18.72
N PRO A 422 -10.59 -22.40 -17.70
CA PRO A 422 -10.54 -21.88 -16.34
C PRO A 422 -9.59 -20.67 -16.29
N PRO A 423 -10.05 -19.51 -15.77
CA PRO A 423 -9.19 -18.34 -15.64
C PRO A 423 -8.07 -18.58 -14.63
N LEU A 424 -7.00 -17.80 -14.74
CA LEU A 424 -5.96 -17.76 -13.72
C LEU A 424 -6.57 -17.19 -12.45
N THR A 425 -6.32 -17.83 -11.32
CA THR A 425 -6.89 -17.41 -10.03
C THR A 425 -5.84 -17.07 -8.99
N THR A 426 -4.61 -17.54 -9.19
CA THR A 426 -3.53 -17.40 -8.21
C THR A 426 -2.29 -16.75 -8.83
N LEU A 427 -1.51 -16.06 -7.99
CA LEU A 427 -0.23 -15.47 -8.38
C LEU A 427 0.80 -16.52 -8.81
N VAL A 428 0.71 -17.74 -8.26
CA VAL A 428 1.57 -18.87 -8.66
C VAL A 428 1.31 -19.25 -10.12
N GLN A 429 0.03 -19.43 -10.47
CA GLN A 429 -0.37 -19.73 -11.85
C GLN A 429 0.02 -18.60 -12.81
N LEU A 430 -0.08 -17.35 -12.36
CA LEU A 430 0.35 -16.20 -13.16
C LEU A 430 1.87 -16.19 -13.37
N ALA A 431 2.67 -16.45 -12.32
CA ALA A 431 4.12 -16.49 -12.42
C ALA A 431 4.64 -17.63 -13.33
N ASP A 432 3.92 -18.76 -13.36
CA ASP A 432 4.20 -19.92 -14.23
C ASP A 432 3.67 -19.74 -15.65
N SER A 433 2.74 -18.82 -15.88
CA SER A 433 2.22 -18.50 -17.21
C SER A 433 3.19 -17.67 -18.05
N GLU A 434 2.91 -17.56 -19.35
CA GLU A 434 3.65 -16.72 -20.30
C GLU A 434 3.30 -15.23 -20.19
N PHE A 435 2.31 -14.85 -19.35
CA PHE A 435 1.94 -13.46 -19.17
C PHE A 435 3.05 -12.66 -18.49
N ARG A 436 3.30 -11.46 -19.02
CA ARG A 436 4.19 -10.45 -18.44
C ARG A 436 3.38 -9.44 -17.62
N LEU A 437 4.02 -8.72 -16.69
CA LEU A 437 3.34 -7.67 -15.92
C LEU A 437 3.53 -6.31 -16.59
N CYS A 438 2.53 -5.45 -16.54
CA CYS A 438 2.60 -4.09 -17.05
C CYS A 438 2.17 -3.08 -15.98
N MET A 439 3.00 -2.06 -15.74
CA MET A 439 2.66 -0.92 -14.89
C MET A 439 3.17 0.38 -15.53
N VAL A 440 2.46 1.48 -15.30
CA VAL A 440 2.91 2.79 -15.74
C VAL A 440 4.03 3.27 -14.81
N ASN A 441 5.08 3.87 -15.38
CA ASN A 441 6.19 4.44 -14.61
C ASN A 441 5.85 5.86 -14.16
N TYR A 442 5.14 5.96 -13.03
CA TYR A 442 4.85 7.23 -12.34
C TYR A 442 5.59 7.36 -11.00
N GLY A 443 6.69 6.62 -10.81
CA GLY A 443 7.53 6.69 -9.59
C GLY A 443 6.95 5.93 -8.40
N GLU A 444 6.27 4.82 -8.64
CA GLU A 444 5.76 3.94 -7.59
C GLU A 444 6.78 2.88 -7.18
N PHE A 445 6.75 2.46 -5.92
CA PHE A 445 7.74 1.54 -5.34
C PHE A 445 7.57 0.07 -5.77
N VAL A 446 6.44 -0.29 -6.39
CA VAL A 446 6.09 -1.67 -6.77
C VAL A 446 7.17 -2.38 -7.62
N PRO A 447 7.73 -1.77 -8.69
CA PRO A 447 8.70 -2.46 -9.54
C PRO A 447 9.97 -2.82 -8.77
N GLU A 448 10.46 -1.88 -7.96
CA GLU A 448 11.63 -2.08 -7.10
C GLU A 448 11.36 -3.12 -5.99
N ALA A 449 10.16 -3.08 -5.40
CA ALA A 449 9.74 -4.02 -4.36
C ALA A 449 9.62 -5.46 -4.90
N LEU A 450 9.10 -5.65 -6.11
CA LEU A 450 9.03 -6.96 -6.75
C LEU A 450 10.41 -7.47 -7.14
N ALA A 451 11.29 -6.60 -7.67
CA ALA A 451 12.65 -6.96 -8.03
C ALA A 451 13.52 -7.35 -6.82
N THR A 452 13.35 -6.67 -5.69
CA THR A 452 14.12 -6.90 -4.45
C THR A 452 13.47 -7.95 -3.54
N SER A 453 12.31 -8.49 -3.92
CA SER A 453 11.55 -9.41 -3.08
C SER A 453 12.31 -10.69 -2.75
N SER A 454 12.30 -11.09 -1.48
CA SER A 454 12.82 -12.40 -1.05
C SER A 454 11.91 -13.56 -1.42
N HIS A 455 10.65 -13.28 -1.78
CA HIS A 455 9.67 -14.30 -2.11
C HIS A 455 9.85 -14.74 -3.58
N PRO A 456 10.06 -16.04 -3.86
CA PRO A 456 10.45 -16.51 -5.19
C PRO A 456 9.39 -16.22 -6.27
N ILE A 457 8.10 -16.23 -5.91
CA ILE A 457 7.01 -15.95 -6.86
C ILE A 457 6.98 -14.47 -7.23
N LEU A 458 7.16 -13.56 -6.25
CA LEU A 458 7.13 -12.12 -6.49
C LEU A 458 8.38 -11.67 -7.25
N ALA A 459 9.55 -12.24 -6.94
CA ALA A 459 10.78 -12.00 -7.70
C ALA A 459 10.66 -12.46 -9.17
N ARG A 460 10.03 -13.62 -9.43
CA ARG A 460 9.75 -14.09 -10.79
C ARG A 460 8.79 -13.18 -11.54
N LEU A 461 7.76 -12.66 -10.85
CA LEU A 461 6.82 -11.70 -11.42
C LEU A 461 7.50 -10.35 -11.71
N GLY A 462 8.32 -9.85 -10.80
CA GLY A 462 9.13 -8.64 -11.00
C GLY A 462 10.10 -8.77 -12.18
N ALA A 463 10.71 -9.94 -12.38
CA ALA A 463 11.58 -10.20 -13.53
C ALA A 463 10.82 -10.20 -14.88
N LYS A 464 9.50 -10.39 -14.87
CA LYS A 464 8.61 -10.35 -16.04
C LYS A 464 7.87 -9.01 -16.17
N MET A 465 8.28 -7.98 -15.44
CA MET A 465 7.59 -6.70 -15.38
C MET A 465 8.14 -5.71 -16.41
N ASP A 466 7.24 -5.15 -17.20
CA ASP A 466 7.51 -4.11 -18.17
C ASP A 466 6.89 -2.79 -17.71
N LEU A 467 7.69 -1.73 -17.82
CA LEU A 467 7.31 -0.38 -17.44
C LEU A 467 6.94 0.43 -18.68
N VAL A 468 5.73 0.99 -18.70
CA VAL A 468 5.28 1.90 -19.75
C VAL A 468 5.54 3.34 -19.28
N PRO A 469 6.21 4.20 -20.06
CA PRO A 469 6.45 5.58 -19.67
C PRO A 469 5.12 6.33 -19.50
N SER A 470 5.01 7.16 -18.45
CA SER A 470 3.87 8.07 -18.29
C SER A 470 3.92 9.13 -19.39
N ALA A 471 2.98 9.11 -20.34
CA ALA A 471 2.93 10.09 -21.42
C ALA A 471 2.41 11.45 -20.93
N GLU A 472 3.16 12.53 -21.20
CA GLU A 472 2.92 13.91 -20.73
C GLU A 472 1.58 14.54 -21.19
N HIS A 473 0.82 13.95 -22.11
CA HIS A 473 -0.27 14.64 -22.82
C HIS A 473 -1.61 13.88 -22.90
N LEU A 474 -1.82 12.83 -22.12
CA LEU A 474 -3.10 12.11 -22.11
C LEU A 474 -3.91 12.48 -20.85
N PRO A 475 -4.95 13.34 -20.97
CA PRO A 475 -5.78 13.78 -19.85
C PRO A 475 -6.66 12.67 -19.28
N PHE A 476 -6.65 11.48 -19.88
CA PHE A 476 -7.37 10.29 -19.43
C PHE A 476 -6.47 9.05 -19.41
N MET A 477 -5.29 9.22 -18.80
CA MET A 477 -4.37 8.16 -18.39
C MET A 477 -3.29 7.80 -19.44
N GLY A 478 -2.04 7.75 -18.99
CA GLY A 478 -1.01 6.89 -19.59
C GLY A 478 -1.30 5.38 -19.44
N GLN A 479 -2.55 4.98 -19.18
CA GLN A 479 -2.98 3.62 -18.89
C GLN A 479 -3.64 2.91 -20.10
N GLU A 480 -3.89 3.61 -21.21
CA GLU A 480 -4.19 2.95 -22.49
C GLU A 480 -3.07 1.97 -22.86
N GLY A 481 -1.80 2.33 -22.61
CA GLY A 481 -0.66 1.49 -22.96
C GLY A 481 -0.68 0.11 -22.31
N CYS A 482 -0.90 0.01 -20.98
CA CYS A 482 -0.95 -1.30 -20.32
C CYS A 482 -2.24 -2.04 -20.62
N MET A 483 -3.38 -1.35 -20.71
CA MET A 483 -4.65 -2.02 -20.95
C MET A 483 -4.79 -2.53 -22.39
N GLU A 484 -4.21 -1.84 -23.37
CA GLU A 484 -4.08 -2.36 -24.74
C GLU A 484 -3.30 -3.67 -24.78
N LEU A 485 -2.22 -3.79 -24.00
CA LEU A 485 -1.42 -5.01 -23.87
C LEU A 485 -2.17 -6.14 -23.16
N VAL A 486 -3.03 -5.80 -22.18
CA VAL A 486 -3.95 -6.74 -21.55
C VAL A 486 -4.97 -7.24 -22.56
N ILE A 487 -5.62 -6.34 -23.30
CA ILE A 487 -6.59 -6.69 -24.35
C ILE A 487 -5.92 -7.53 -25.45
N ALA A 488 -4.65 -7.25 -25.79
CA ALA A 488 -3.88 -8.09 -26.71
C ALA A 488 -3.62 -9.52 -26.17
N GLY A 489 -3.83 -9.77 -24.87
CA GLY A 489 -3.66 -11.06 -24.23
C GLY A 489 -2.19 -11.42 -23.98
N THR A 490 -1.33 -10.42 -23.82
CA THR A 490 0.12 -10.62 -23.63
C THR A 490 0.58 -10.25 -22.22
N HIS A 491 -0.08 -9.28 -21.59
CA HIS A 491 0.30 -8.76 -20.28
C HIS A 491 -0.86 -8.83 -19.29
N ALA A 492 -0.54 -8.76 -18.00
CA ALA A 492 -1.44 -8.47 -16.90
C ALA A 492 -1.10 -7.08 -16.36
N HIS A 493 -2.08 -6.20 -16.22
CA HIS A 493 -1.85 -4.86 -15.71
C HIS A 493 -1.93 -4.84 -14.18
N VAL A 494 -0.96 -4.19 -13.54
CA VAL A 494 -0.87 -4.01 -12.08
C VAL A 494 -1.19 -2.56 -11.72
N ASP A 495 -2.12 -2.36 -10.80
CA ASP A 495 -2.40 -1.06 -10.18
C ASP A 495 -3.07 -1.26 -8.79
N ALA A 496 -3.40 -0.18 -8.07
CA ALA A 496 -4.17 -0.25 -6.82
C ALA A 496 -5.47 -1.02 -7.03
N TYR A 497 -5.86 -1.86 -6.07
CA TYR A 497 -7.00 -2.76 -6.25
C TYR A 497 -8.31 -2.01 -6.48
N SER A 498 -8.55 -0.89 -5.78
CA SER A 498 -9.71 -0.04 -6.06
C SER A 498 -9.71 0.48 -7.50
N PHE A 499 -8.54 0.88 -7.99
CA PHE A 499 -8.37 1.40 -9.34
C PHE A 499 -8.65 0.31 -10.38
N VAL A 500 -8.11 -0.90 -10.19
CA VAL A 500 -8.38 -2.06 -11.05
C VAL A 500 -9.88 -2.39 -11.14
N LEU A 501 -10.62 -2.26 -10.03
CA LEU A 501 -12.06 -2.48 -10.03
C LEU A 501 -12.82 -1.41 -10.80
N LEU A 502 -12.41 -0.14 -10.68
CA LEU A 502 -13.01 0.96 -11.45
C LEU A 502 -12.72 0.81 -12.95
N GLN A 503 -11.49 0.45 -13.29
CA GLN A 503 -11.13 0.16 -14.67
C GLN A 503 -11.95 -1.01 -15.22
N TYR A 504 -12.12 -2.09 -14.46
CA TYR A 504 -13.00 -3.19 -14.84
C TYR A 504 -14.46 -2.74 -15.07
N SER A 505 -14.98 -1.77 -14.32
CA SER A 505 -16.34 -1.23 -14.56
C SER A 505 -16.43 -0.28 -15.76
N ASP A 506 -15.37 0.48 -16.05
CA ASP A 506 -15.32 1.40 -17.19
C ASP A 506 -15.24 0.65 -18.53
N TYR A 507 -14.53 -0.48 -18.54
CA TYR A 507 -14.45 -1.37 -19.68
C TYR A 507 -15.79 -2.11 -19.87
N ASP A 508 -16.32 -2.04 -21.10
CA ASP A 508 -17.69 -2.47 -21.46
C ASP A 508 -17.99 -3.93 -21.09
N ALA A 509 -19.25 -4.34 -21.04
CA ALA A 509 -19.69 -5.72 -20.79
C ALA A 509 -19.19 -6.74 -21.84
N ASP A 510 -18.78 -6.22 -23.01
CA ASP A 510 -18.14 -6.95 -24.10
C ASP A 510 -16.61 -7.00 -23.97
N SER A 511 -16.02 -6.27 -23.02
CA SER A 511 -14.59 -6.33 -22.72
C SER A 511 -14.26 -7.67 -22.07
N GLN A 512 -13.38 -8.41 -22.74
CA GLN A 512 -12.91 -9.73 -22.34
C GLN A 512 -11.83 -9.60 -21.27
N VAL A 513 -12.11 -8.98 -20.13
CA VAL A 513 -11.13 -8.81 -19.04
C VAL A 513 -11.74 -9.17 -17.69
N TYR A 514 -10.92 -9.59 -16.74
CA TYR A 514 -11.33 -9.86 -15.38
C TYR A 514 -10.24 -9.47 -14.37
N PRO A 515 -10.62 -8.95 -13.19
CA PRO A 515 -9.67 -8.73 -12.11
C PRO A 515 -9.30 -10.05 -11.43
N LEU A 516 -8.01 -10.26 -11.19
CA LEU A 516 -7.51 -11.39 -10.40
C LEU A 516 -7.92 -11.20 -8.93
N LYS A 517 -8.44 -12.26 -8.31
CA LYS A 517 -8.89 -12.22 -6.91
C LYS A 517 -7.73 -12.08 -5.92
N GLU A 518 -6.59 -12.68 -6.22
CA GLU A 518 -5.39 -12.59 -5.39
C GLU A 518 -4.63 -11.28 -5.70
N GLN A 519 -4.29 -10.53 -4.66
CA GLN A 519 -3.54 -9.27 -4.75
C GLN A 519 -2.06 -9.54 -4.45
N LEU A 520 -1.15 -8.75 -5.02
CA LEU A 520 0.30 -8.95 -4.86
C LEU A 520 0.75 -8.83 -3.40
N TYR A 521 0.45 -7.70 -2.77
CA TYR A 521 0.70 -7.42 -1.36
C TYR A 521 -0.14 -6.22 -0.92
N VAL A 522 -0.36 -6.08 0.39
CA VAL A 522 -1.18 -5.01 0.98
C VAL A 522 -0.31 -3.84 1.41
N GLY A 523 -0.62 -2.65 0.91
CA GLY A 523 -0.06 -1.37 1.32
C GLY A 523 -0.93 -0.67 2.37
N SER A 524 -0.29 0.16 3.20
CA SER A 524 -0.99 1.06 4.13
C SER A 524 -0.91 2.47 3.59
N GLN A 525 -2.06 3.08 3.30
CA GLN A 525 -2.14 4.45 2.80
C GLN A 525 -1.96 5.46 3.94
N VAL A 526 -1.18 6.50 3.69
CA VAL A 526 -0.83 7.57 4.65
C VAL A 526 -0.75 8.93 3.94
N PHE A 527 -0.96 10.01 4.68
CA PHE A 527 -0.58 11.35 4.21
C PHE A 527 0.88 11.60 4.55
N PHE A 528 1.62 12.21 3.62
CA PHE A 528 3.00 12.60 3.86
C PHE A 528 3.10 14.09 4.22
N PHE A 529 4.00 14.36 5.16
CA PHE A 529 4.34 15.66 5.69
C PHE A 529 5.85 15.90 5.54
N THR A 530 6.25 17.17 5.63
CA THR A 530 7.67 17.51 5.73
C THR A 530 8.28 16.87 6.99
N LYS A 531 9.55 16.48 6.92
CA LYS A 531 10.22 15.85 8.06
C LYS A 531 10.26 16.78 9.27
N ARG A 532 9.96 16.23 10.45
CA ARG A 532 9.88 16.95 11.75
C ARG A 532 8.71 17.93 11.81
N THR A 533 7.55 17.51 11.32
CA THR A 533 6.32 18.31 11.40
C THR A 533 5.77 18.31 12.84
N PRO A 534 5.67 19.47 13.52
CA PRO A 534 5.32 19.54 14.95
C PRO A 534 3.85 19.20 15.24
N TRP A 535 2.94 19.48 14.30
CA TRP A 535 1.50 19.30 14.47
C TRP A 535 0.98 17.95 13.94
N LYS A 536 1.87 17.06 13.48
CA LYS A 536 1.52 15.73 12.97
C LYS A 536 0.61 14.94 13.92
N TYR A 537 0.89 14.97 15.21
CA TYR A 537 0.14 14.18 16.20
C TYR A 537 -1.35 14.56 16.26
N LYS A 538 -1.71 15.80 15.91
CA LYS A 538 -3.11 16.24 15.77
C LYS A 538 -3.78 15.56 14.58
N PHE A 539 -3.09 15.49 13.45
CA PHE A 539 -3.54 14.71 12.30
C PHE A 539 -3.72 13.24 12.67
N ASP A 540 -2.78 12.65 13.41
CA ASP A 540 -2.88 11.26 13.83
C ASP A 540 -4.12 10.98 14.72
N ILE A 541 -4.46 11.91 15.62
CA ILE A 541 -5.66 11.79 16.47
C ILE A 541 -6.94 11.92 15.63
N GLY A 542 -7.01 12.93 14.76
CA GLY A 542 -8.18 13.15 13.91
C GLY A 542 -8.41 12.00 12.92
N MET A 543 -7.35 11.51 12.28
CA MET A 543 -7.37 10.35 11.39
C MET A 543 -7.88 9.09 12.10
N ARG A 544 -7.38 8.80 13.30
CA ARG A 544 -7.88 7.65 14.10
C ARG A 544 -9.37 7.76 14.37
N ARG A 545 -9.85 8.95 14.75
CA ARG A 545 -11.28 9.17 15.00
C ARG A 545 -12.12 8.96 13.74
N LEU A 546 -11.67 9.41 12.58
CA LEU A 546 -12.37 9.22 11.30
C LEU A 546 -12.45 7.73 10.92
N VAL A 547 -11.36 6.98 11.12
CA VAL A 547 -11.31 5.54 10.89
C VAL A 547 -12.20 4.79 11.88
N GLU A 548 -12.10 5.10 13.18
CA GLU A 548 -12.90 4.49 14.25
C GLU A 548 -14.40 4.77 14.09
N ALA A 549 -14.76 5.95 13.58
CA ALA A 549 -16.14 6.30 13.26
C ALA A 549 -16.67 5.61 11.99
N GLY A 550 -15.80 4.96 11.20
CA GLY A 550 -16.16 4.30 9.94
C GLY A 550 -16.37 5.26 8.76
N LEU A 551 -16.08 6.55 8.91
CA LEU A 551 -16.31 7.57 7.87
C LEU A 551 -15.43 7.35 6.65
N VAL A 552 -14.17 6.95 6.85
CA VAL A 552 -13.23 6.66 5.75
C VAL A 552 -13.75 5.53 4.87
N LEU A 553 -14.20 4.44 5.50
CA LEU A 553 -14.77 3.30 4.78
C LEU A 553 -16.07 3.68 4.09
N TYR A 554 -16.93 4.46 4.76
CA TYR A 554 -18.18 4.96 4.17
C TYR A 554 -17.92 5.74 2.88
N TRP A 555 -17.05 6.76 2.90
CA TRP A 555 -16.74 7.56 1.71
C TRP A 555 -16.12 6.73 0.60
N TYR A 556 -15.21 5.81 0.93
CA TYR A 556 -14.66 4.86 -0.04
C TYR A 556 -15.77 4.03 -0.70
N THR A 557 -16.67 3.43 0.09
CA THR A 557 -17.74 2.59 -0.44
C THR A 557 -18.76 3.37 -1.25
N GLU A 558 -19.08 4.60 -0.86
CA GLU A 558 -20.00 5.49 -1.56
C GLU A 558 -19.46 5.80 -2.97
N ILE A 559 -18.20 6.23 -3.08
CA ILE A 559 -17.55 6.52 -4.36
C ILE A 559 -17.48 5.25 -5.22
N MET A 560 -17.03 4.13 -4.66
CA MET A 560 -16.96 2.87 -5.41
C MET A 560 -18.34 2.42 -5.90
N GLN A 561 -19.40 2.63 -5.12
CA GLN A 561 -20.76 2.27 -5.52
C GLN A 561 -21.31 3.17 -6.62
N GLU A 562 -21.13 4.49 -6.52
CA GLU A 562 -21.58 5.46 -7.53
C GLU A 562 -20.98 5.13 -8.91
N GLU A 563 -19.70 4.78 -8.93
CA GLU A 563 -18.95 4.52 -10.16
C GLU A 563 -19.24 3.13 -10.74
N THR A 564 -19.43 2.12 -9.88
CA THR A 564 -19.75 0.76 -10.35
C THR A 564 -21.23 0.54 -10.68
N HIS A 565 -22.14 1.46 -10.29
CA HIS A 565 -23.59 1.33 -10.55
C HIS A 565 -24.04 1.59 -12.00
N ASN A 566 -23.11 1.86 -12.91
CA ASN A 566 -23.34 1.76 -14.35
C ASN A 566 -22.79 0.44 -14.92
N PRO A 567 -23.21 -0.75 -14.44
CA PRO A 567 -22.91 -1.95 -15.19
C PRO A 567 -23.67 -1.79 -16.50
N LYS A 568 -22.94 -1.66 -17.62
CA LYS A 568 -23.50 -2.01 -18.92
C LYS A 568 -23.91 -3.47 -18.76
N VAL A 569 -25.18 -3.71 -18.49
CA VAL A 569 -25.67 -5.06 -18.20
C VAL A 569 -25.46 -5.82 -19.49
N ARG A 570 -24.63 -6.87 -19.44
CA ARG A 570 -24.53 -7.86 -20.52
C ARG A 570 -25.93 -8.41 -20.73
N GLU A 571 -26.68 -7.84 -21.69
CA GLU A 571 -27.93 -8.43 -22.13
C GLU A 571 -27.59 -9.87 -22.46
N SER A 572 -28.16 -10.81 -21.70
CA SER A 572 -28.00 -12.24 -21.93
C SER A 572 -28.76 -12.60 -23.20
N ARG A 573 -28.28 -12.10 -24.35
CA ARG A 573 -28.71 -12.54 -25.67
C ARG A 573 -28.21 -13.96 -25.77
N LEU A 574 -29.15 -14.90 -25.67
CA LEU A 574 -28.89 -16.31 -25.89
C LEU A 574 -28.15 -16.43 -27.24
N PRO A 575 -26.91 -16.94 -27.25
CA PRO A 575 -26.13 -17.01 -28.48
C PRO A 575 -26.87 -17.90 -29.48
N VAL A 576 -27.11 -17.37 -30.67
CA VAL A 576 -27.76 -18.13 -31.76
C VAL A 576 -26.80 -19.23 -32.19
N LEU A 577 -27.30 -20.46 -32.31
CA LEU A 577 -26.50 -21.61 -32.76
C LEU A 577 -26.03 -21.35 -34.20
N SER A 578 -24.71 -21.26 -34.39
CA SER A 578 -24.08 -21.00 -35.69
C SER A 578 -23.44 -22.27 -36.25
N LEU A 579 -23.05 -22.24 -37.53
CA LEU A 579 -22.36 -23.36 -38.17
C LEU A 579 -20.99 -23.65 -37.53
N SER A 580 -20.34 -22.66 -36.92
CA SER A 580 -19.05 -22.85 -36.24
C SER A 580 -19.17 -23.81 -35.05
N HIS A 581 -20.32 -23.85 -34.38
CA HIS A 581 -20.57 -24.78 -33.28
C HIS A 581 -20.66 -26.25 -33.73
N LEU A 582 -20.96 -26.49 -35.01
CA LEU A 582 -21.10 -27.84 -35.60
C LEU A 582 -19.83 -28.34 -36.31
N GLN A 583 -18.70 -27.66 -36.16
CA GLN A 583 -17.42 -28.07 -36.78
C GLN A 583 -17.01 -29.51 -36.41
N GLY A 584 -17.16 -29.89 -35.14
CA GLY A 584 -16.78 -31.22 -34.65
C GLY A 584 -17.48 -32.35 -35.42
N PRO A 585 -18.82 -32.37 -35.50
CA PRO A 585 -19.56 -33.39 -36.25
C PRO A 585 -19.15 -33.48 -37.73
N PHE A 586 -18.94 -32.35 -38.40
CA PHE A 586 -18.50 -32.34 -39.81
C PHE A 586 -17.08 -32.90 -39.98
N LEU A 587 -16.16 -32.57 -39.08
CA LEU A 587 -14.80 -33.12 -39.08
C LEU A 587 -14.82 -34.63 -38.85
N LEU A 588 -15.63 -35.11 -37.91
CA LEU A 588 -15.78 -36.55 -37.64
C LEU A 588 -16.31 -37.30 -38.87
N LEU A 589 -17.31 -36.73 -39.56
CA LEU A 589 -17.84 -37.29 -40.80
C LEU A 589 -16.79 -37.32 -41.92
N ALA A 590 -16.03 -36.24 -42.09
CA ALA A 590 -14.99 -36.15 -43.11
C ALA A 590 -13.85 -37.16 -42.87
N VAL A 591 -13.37 -37.27 -41.63
CA VAL A 591 -12.34 -38.25 -41.24
C VAL A 591 -12.86 -39.68 -41.40
N GLY A 592 -14.08 -39.97 -40.91
CA GLY A 592 -14.69 -41.29 -41.03
C GLY A 592 -14.90 -41.72 -42.48
N GLY A 593 -15.41 -40.81 -43.32
CA GLY A 593 -15.56 -41.03 -44.76
C GLY A 593 -14.22 -41.23 -45.46
N GLY A 594 -13.20 -40.44 -45.11
CA GLY A 594 -11.85 -40.58 -45.65
C GLY A 594 -11.19 -41.92 -45.27
N LEU A 595 -11.34 -42.36 -44.02
CA LEU A 595 -10.84 -43.67 -43.60
C LEU A 595 -11.57 -44.81 -44.31
N ALA A 596 -12.88 -44.69 -44.52
CA ALA A 596 -13.67 -45.68 -45.26
C ALA A 596 -13.26 -45.77 -46.73
N THR A 597 -13.02 -44.64 -47.41
CA THR A 597 -12.55 -44.63 -48.80
C THR A 597 -11.13 -45.18 -48.93
N ILE A 598 -10.23 -44.87 -47.99
CA ILE A 598 -8.88 -45.44 -47.94
C ILE A 598 -8.95 -46.96 -47.74
N ALA A 599 -9.79 -47.45 -46.81
CA ALA A 599 -9.97 -48.88 -46.59
C ALA A 599 -10.50 -49.58 -47.85
N LEU A 600 -11.47 -48.99 -48.54
CA LEU A 600 -12.01 -49.52 -49.80
C LEU A 600 -10.95 -49.55 -50.91
N LEU A 601 -10.13 -48.51 -51.04
CA LEU A 601 -9.03 -48.47 -52.01
C LEU A 601 -7.96 -49.50 -51.67
N ALA A 602 -7.61 -49.64 -50.39
CA ALA A 602 -6.66 -50.64 -49.92
C ALA A 602 -7.17 -52.07 -50.20
N GLU A 603 -8.44 -52.35 -49.94
CA GLU A 603 -9.08 -53.63 -50.27
C GLU A 603 -9.00 -53.91 -51.77
N ARG A 604 -9.32 -52.92 -52.61
CA ARG A 604 -9.24 -53.03 -54.08
C ARG A 604 -7.82 -53.24 -54.60
N LEU A 605 -6.81 -52.64 -53.95
CA LEU A 605 -5.40 -52.80 -54.31
C LEU A 605 -4.82 -54.14 -53.86
N LEU A 606 -5.23 -54.64 -52.69
CA LEU A 606 -4.80 -55.93 -52.15
C LEU A 606 -5.51 -57.11 -52.80
N HIS A 607 -6.74 -56.92 -53.28
CA HIS A 607 -7.54 -57.92 -54.00
C HIS A 607 -7.96 -57.44 -55.42
N PRO A 608 -7.00 -57.28 -56.35
CA PRO A 608 -7.29 -56.75 -57.69
C PRO A 608 -8.12 -57.72 -58.56
N ASN A 609 -8.12 -59.02 -58.25
CA ASN A 609 -8.74 -60.07 -59.08
C ASN A 609 -10.06 -60.65 -58.54
N THR A 610 -10.70 -60.03 -57.54
CA THR A 610 -12.08 -60.39 -57.17
C THR A 610 -13.07 -59.50 -57.91
N THR A 611 -13.02 -59.53 -59.25
CA THR A 611 -14.24 -59.29 -60.04
C THR A 611 -15.13 -60.51 -59.83
N SER A 612 -16.28 -60.30 -59.21
CA SER A 612 -17.31 -61.32 -58.98
C SER A 612 -17.75 -62.00 -60.29
N PRO A 613 -18.17 -63.28 -60.28
CA PRO A 613 -19.26 -63.70 -61.15
C PRO A 613 -20.58 -62.99 -60.77
#